data_AF-A0A6M3M596-F1
#
_entry.id   AF-A0A6M3M596-F1
#
_cell.length_a   1.000
_cell.length_b   1.000
_cell.length_c   1.000
_cell.angle_alpha   90.00
_cell.angle_beta   90.00
_cell.angle_gamma   90.00
#
_symmetry.space_group_name_H-M   'P 1'
#
loop_
_entity.id
_entity.type
_entity.pdbx_description
1 polymer ?
#
loop_
_entity_poly.entity_id
_entity_poly.type
_entity_poly.pdbx_seq_one_letter_code
_entity_poly.pdbx_strand_id
1 'polypeptide(L)' 'MTKKILGVSKISSGRKISLLKDIADKLKADVGDDVVFYEENGRVFIEKA' A
#
# COMPACT_ATOMS: atom_id res chain seq x y z
N MET A 1 -19.48 6.13 -1.18
CA MET A 1 -18.42 5.64 -0.27
C MET A 1 -17.43 6.77 0.00
N THR A 2 -17.26 7.15 1.26
CA THR A 2 -16.34 8.23 1.65
C THR A 2 -14.93 7.67 1.70
N LYS A 3 -14.05 8.10 0.79
CA LYS A 3 -12.64 7.71 0.82
C LYS A 3 -11.91 8.49 1.89
N LYS A 4 -11.14 7.80 2.73
CA LYS A 4 -10.23 8.40 3.70
C LYS A 4 -8.81 8.21 3.20
N ILE A 5 -8.06 9.31 3.07
CA ILE A 5 -6.61 9.25 2.82
C ILE A 5 -5.97 8.74 4.12
N LEU A 6 -5.26 7.61 4.03
CA LEU A 6 -4.56 7.02 5.17
C LEU A 6 -3.13 7.54 5.30
N GLY A 7 -2.54 8.02 4.21
CA GLY A 7 -1.19 8.58 4.17
C GLY A 7 -0.77 8.93 2.75
N VAL A 8 0.38 9.61 2.63
CA VAL A 8 1.00 9.95 1.34
C VAL A 8 2.49 9.62 1.42
N SER A 9 2.98 8.82 0.48
CA SER A 9 4.39 8.49 0.33
C SER A 9 4.92 9.01 -1.00
N LYS A 10 6.19 9.42 -1.04
CA LYS A 10 6.87 9.72 -2.30
C LYS A 10 7.35 8.42 -2.96
N ILE A 11 7.39 8.43 -4.28
CA ILE A 11 8.06 7.39 -5.07
C ILE A 11 9.56 7.66 -5.01
N SER A 12 10.34 6.67 -4.58
CA SER A 12 11.80 6.73 -4.50
C SER A 12 12.46 6.07 -5.72
N SER A 13 13.79 6.05 -5.74
CA SER A 13 14.57 5.46 -6.82
C SER A 13 14.18 3.98 -7.04
N GLY A 14 14.15 3.56 -8.31
CA GLY A 14 13.70 2.23 -8.67
C GLY A 14 12.19 2.03 -8.58
N ARG A 15 11.39 3.11 -8.56
CA ARG A 15 9.92 3.09 -8.52
C ARG A 15 9.36 2.41 -7.26
N LYS A 16 10.08 2.53 -6.15
CA LYS A 16 9.68 1.97 -4.85
C LYS A 16 8.82 2.97 -4.08
N ILE A 17 7.89 2.46 -3.29
CA ILE A 17 7.09 3.25 -2.35
C ILE A 17 7.30 2.65 -0.97
N SER A 18 7.58 3.51 0.01
CA SER A 18 7.64 3.07 1.40
C SER A 18 6.24 2.91 1.95
N LEU A 19 5.96 1.71 2.50
CA LEU A 19 4.77 1.48 3.30
C LEU A 19 4.96 2.17 4.65
N LEU A 20 4.17 3.21 4.93
CA LEU A 20 4.24 3.92 6.20
C LEU A 20 3.87 2.96 7.34
N LYS A 21 4.50 3.10 8.51
CA LYS A 21 4.30 2.21 9.66
C LYS A 21 2.82 1.99 9.98
N ASP A 22 2.05 3.07 10.11
CA ASP A 22 0.62 3.01 10.41
C ASP A 22 -0.21 2.28 9.34
N ILE A 23 0.28 2.22 8.09
CA ILE A 23 -0.35 1.51 6.99
C ILE A 23 0.07 0.03 7.01
N ALA A 24 1.34 -0.26 7.28
CA ALA A 24 1.84 -1.62 7.47
C ALA A 24 1.12 -2.32 8.62
N ASP A 25 0.94 -1.63 9.76
CA ASP A 25 0.20 -2.13 10.92
C ASP A 25 -1.27 -2.46 10.58
N LYS A 26 -1.90 -1.65 9.73
CA LYS A 26 -3.27 -1.90 9.24
C LYS A 26 -3.35 -3.08 8.27
N LEU A 27 -2.36 -3.21 7.38
CA LEU A 27 -2.22 -4.34 6.45
C LEU A 27 -1.77 -5.62 7.14
N LYS A 28 -1.25 -5.53 8.37
CA LYS A 28 -0.57 -6.61 9.09
C LYS A 28 0.56 -7.23 8.25
N ALA A 29 1.29 -6.37 7.55
CA ALA A 29 2.40 -6.74 6.69
C ALA A 29 3.73 -6.43 7.38
N ASP A 30 4.68 -7.35 7.27
CA ASP A 30 6.03 -7.27 7.81
C ASP A 30 7.09 -7.44 6.71
N VAL A 31 8.36 -7.25 7.04
CA VAL A 31 9.48 -7.39 6.13
C VAL A 31 9.55 -8.84 5.61
N GLY A 32 9.46 -8.98 4.29
CA GLY A 32 9.51 -10.27 3.61
C GLY A 32 8.14 -10.85 3.25
N ASP A 33 7.04 -10.23 3.70
CA ASP A 33 5.70 -10.60 3.25
C ASP A 33 5.45 -10.19 1.80
N ASP A 34 4.68 -10.99 1.09
CA ASP A 34 4.17 -10.66 -0.23
C ASP A 34 2.94 -9.73 -0.12
N VAL A 35 2.90 -8.74 -1.02
CA VAL A 35 1.77 -7.81 -1.17
C VAL A 35 1.28 -7.90 -2.60
N VAL A 36 -0.02 -8.09 -2.77
CA VAL A 36 -0.68 -8.20 -4.07
C VAL A 36 -1.24 -6.84 -4.47
N PHE A 37 -1.08 -6.50 -5.75
CA PHE A 37 -1.67 -5.32 -6.36
C PHE A 37 -2.81 -5.75 -7.28
N TYR A 38 -4.00 -5.21 -7.07
CA TYR A 38 -5.15 -5.45 -7.94
C TYR A 38 -5.73 -4.13 -8.45
N GLU A 39 -6.30 -4.18 -9.65
CA GLU A 39 -6.96 -3.03 -10.27
C GLU A 39 -8.47 -3.19 -10.20
N GLU A 40 -9.15 -2.19 -9.64
CA GLU A 40 -10.60 -2.13 -9.62
C GLU A 40 -11.04 -0.70 -9.95
N ASN A 41 -11.88 -0.54 -10.97
CA ASN A 41 -12.40 0.77 -11.40
C ASN A 41 -11.29 1.81 -11.70
N GLY A 42 -10.21 1.39 -12.37
CA GLY A 42 -9.07 2.25 -12.73
C GLY A 42 -8.23 2.72 -11.55
N ARG A 43 -8.34 2.04 -10.40
CA ARG A 43 -7.58 2.32 -9.17
C ARG A 43 -6.82 1.07 -8.75
N VAL A 44 -5.58 1.27 -8.35
CA VAL A 44 -4.74 0.21 -7.78
C VAL A 44 -4.99 0.14 -6.29
N PHE A 45 -5.20 -1.08 -5.80
CA PHE A 45 -5.33 -1.42 -4.40
C PHE A 45 -4.24 -2.40 -4.01
N ILE A 46 -3.97 -2.47 -2.71
CA ILE A 46 -2.96 -3.35 -2.13
C ILE A 46 -3.59 -4.20 -1.04
N GLU A 47 -3.26 -5.50 -1.04
CA GLU A 47 -3.62 -6.45 -0.01
C GLU A 47 -2.43 -7.33 0.35
N LYS A 48 -2.41 -7.85 1.57
CA LYS A 48 -1.47 -8.90 1.95
C LYS A 48 -1.87 -10.21 1.27
N ALA A 49 -0.90 -10.93 0.70
CA ALA A 49 -1.10 -12.24 0.08
C ALA A 49 -1.46 -13.32 1.09
#